data_AF-A0A960PER2-F1
#
_entry.id   AF-A0A960PER2-F1
#
_cell.length_a   1.000
_cell.length_b   1.000
_cell.length_c   1.000
_cell.angle_alpha   90.00
_cell.angle_beta   90.00
_cell.angle_gamma   90.00
#
_symmetry.space_group_name_H-M   'P 1'
#
loop_
_entity.id
_entity.type
_entity.pdbx_description
1 polymer ?
#
loop_
_entity_poly.entity_id
_entity_poly.type
_entity_poly.pdbx_seq_one_letter_code
_entity_poly.pdbx_strand_id
1 'polypeptide(L)'
;PEEAREIAPAIEYCRREAGIDVSGPFSPDTIFLRGFEGEFDAVVSCYHDQATIAVKCLSFGASVNVTLGLPFIRTSVDHGTAYDIVQKNTADSSSLKAAIKLAAEFIGERKKP
;
A
#
# COMPACT_ATOMS: atom_id res chain seq x y z
N PRO A 1 20.71 15.66 8.19
CA PRO A 1 19.38 15.26 7.65
C PRO A 1 19.10 13.80 7.98
N GLU A 2 17.84 13.49 8.25
CA GLU A 2 17.30 12.15 8.53
C GLU A 2 17.62 11.20 7.37
N GLU A 3 17.61 11.69 6.13
CA GLU A 3 17.94 10.94 4.93
C GLU A 3 19.34 10.32 4.99
N ALA A 4 20.34 11.13 5.35
CA ALA A 4 21.73 10.69 5.40
C ALA A 4 22.05 9.88 6.68
N ARG A 5 21.33 10.15 7.78
CA ARG A 5 21.60 9.53 9.09
C ARG A 5 20.90 8.20 9.28
N GLU A 6 19.70 8.04 8.74
CA GLU A 6 18.83 6.89 9.04
C GLU A 6 18.40 6.15 7.75
N ILE A 7 17.87 6.88 6.76
CA ILE A 7 17.22 6.25 5.59
C ILE A 7 18.24 5.63 4.63
N ALA A 8 19.27 6.38 4.22
CA ALA A 8 20.30 5.86 3.30
C ALA A 8 21.08 4.66 3.90
N PRO A 9 21.49 4.68 5.19
CA PRO A 9 22.05 3.50 5.83
C PRO A 9 21.10 2.29 5.85
N ALA A 10 19.79 2.49 6.10
CA ALA A 10 18.82 1.40 6.08
C ALA A 10 18.64 0.79 4.68
N ILE A 11 18.62 1.62 3.63
CA ILE A 11 18.59 1.15 2.23
C ILE A 11 19.83 0.32 1.92
N GLU A 12 21.01 0.80 2.31
CA GLU A 12 22.27 0.09 2.08
C GLU A 12 22.33 -1.26 2.82
N TYR A 13 21.85 -1.29 4.08
CA TYR A 13 21.71 -2.51 4.84
C TYR A 13 20.80 -3.53 4.14
N CYS A 14 19.61 -3.10 3.70
CA CYS A 14 18.67 -3.96 2.98
C CYS A 14 19.27 -4.54 1.69
N ARG A 15 20.04 -3.74 0.95
CA ARG A 15 20.75 -4.21 -0.25
C ARG A 15 21.82 -5.24 0.07
N ARG A 16 22.69 -4.95 1.03
CA ARG A 16 23.87 -5.76 1.31
C ARG A 16 23.57 -7.02 2.08
N GLU A 17 22.75 -6.93 3.11
CA GLU A 17 22.53 -8.02 4.07
C GLU A 17 21.31 -8.87 3.71
N ALA A 18 20.27 -8.25 3.14
CA ALA A 18 19.04 -8.95 2.77
C ALA A 18 18.89 -9.21 1.26
N GLY A 19 19.77 -8.64 0.42
CA GLY A 19 19.69 -8.81 -1.04
C GLY A 19 18.41 -8.23 -1.66
N ILE A 20 17.78 -7.26 -0.99
CA ILE A 20 16.53 -6.66 -1.44
C ILE A 20 16.84 -5.58 -2.49
N ASP A 21 16.16 -5.64 -3.64
CA ASP A 21 16.21 -4.56 -4.62
C ASP A 21 15.39 -3.36 -4.12
N VAL A 22 16.08 -2.45 -3.45
CA VAL A 22 15.52 -1.22 -2.89
C VAL A 22 16.37 -0.04 -3.34
N SER A 23 15.74 1.12 -3.59
CA SER A 23 16.44 2.35 -3.95
C SER A 23 15.79 3.59 -3.35
N GLY A 24 16.57 4.68 -3.26
CA GLY A 24 16.17 5.93 -2.63
C GLY A 24 17.30 6.52 -1.78
N PRO A 25 16.98 7.49 -0.89
CA PRO A 25 15.66 8.11 -0.73
C PRO A 25 15.24 8.91 -1.96
N PHE A 26 13.95 8.87 -2.31
CA PHE A 26 13.36 9.66 -3.40
C PHE A 26 12.49 10.79 -2.83
N SER A 27 12.30 11.86 -3.62
CA SER A 27 11.30 12.87 -3.28
C SER A 27 9.89 12.27 -3.34
N PRO A 28 9.03 12.52 -2.33
CA PRO A 28 7.66 12.03 -2.34
C PRO A 28 6.80 12.62 -3.46
N ASP A 29 7.17 13.78 -4.01
CA ASP A 29 6.35 14.49 -5.00
C ASP A 29 6.19 13.74 -6.33
N THR A 30 7.13 12.84 -6.66
CA THR A 30 7.15 12.12 -7.94
C THR A 30 7.11 10.60 -7.79
N ILE A 31 7.55 10.05 -6.65
CA ILE A 31 7.73 8.61 -6.50
C ILE A 31 6.42 7.82 -6.59
N PHE A 32 5.30 8.39 -6.14
CA PHE A 32 4.00 7.70 -6.20
C PHE A 32 3.46 7.60 -7.63
N LEU A 33 3.67 8.61 -8.47
CA LEU A 33 3.29 8.55 -9.89
C LEU A 33 4.15 7.52 -10.62
N ARG A 34 5.47 7.55 -10.42
CA ARG A 34 6.41 6.57 -10.99
C ARG A 34 6.07 5.13 -10.58
N GLY A 35 5.74 4.93 -9.30
CA GLY A 35 5.26 3.63 -8.80
C GLY A 35 3.94 3.20 -9.46
N PHE A 36 2.99 4.12 -9.61
CA PHE A 36 1.72 3.84 -10.29
C PHE A 36 1.89 3.53 -11.80
N GLU A 37 2.89 4.13 -12.46
CA GLU A 37 3.28 3.84 -13.84
C GLU A 37 4.06 2.52 -13.99
N GLY A 38 4.36 1.82 -12.89
CA GLY A 38 4.98 0.50 -12.89
C GLY A 38 6.51 0.51 -12.89
N GLU A 39 7.14 1.64 -12.55
CA GLU A 39 8.60 1.68 -12.38
C GLU A 39 9.07 0.87 -11.15
N PHE A 40 8.19 0.70 -10.15
CA PHE A 40 8.47 -0.02 -8.91
C PHE A 40 7.31 -0.95 -8.55
N ASP A 41 7.61 -2.12 -8.00
CA ASP A 41 6.58 -3.04 -7.47
C ASP A 41 5.91 -2.49 -6.20
N ALA A 42 6.64 -1.70 -5.40
CA ALA A 42 6.15 -1.09 -4.18
C ALA A 42 6.89 0.22 -3.85
N VAL A 43 6.17 1.15 -3.21
CA VAL A 43 6.73 2.40 -2.67
C VAL A 43 6.55 2.40 -1.15
N VAL A 44 7.63 2.66 -0.41
CA VAL A 44 7.61 2.79 1.04
C VAL A 44 7.67 4.26 1.41
N SER A 45 6.64 4.76 2.12
CA SER A 45 6.62 6.11 2.66
C SER A 45 7.08 6.13 4.12
N CYS A 46 7.65 7.25 4.56
CA CYS A 46 8.10 7.41 5.94
C CYS A 46 6.93 7.63 6.91
N TYR A 47 5.80 8.16 6.42
CA TYR A 47 4.61 8.44 7.23
C TYR A 47 3.31 8.33 6.42
N HIS A 48 2.19 8.33 7.14
CA HIS A 48 0.85 8.00 6.63
C HIS A 48 0.38 8.95 5.51
N ASP A 49 0.36 10.26 5.76
CA ASP A 49 -0.23 11.21 4.82
C ASP A 49 0.61 11.36 3.54
N GLN A 50 1.91 11.07 3.60
CA GLN A 50 2.79 11.05 2.43
C GLN A 50 2.28 10.08 1.36
N ALA A 51 1.83 8.88 1.76
CA ALA A 51 1.33 7.87 0.83
C ALA A 51 -0.19 7.96 0.63
N THR A 52 -0.95 8.11 1.72
CA THR A 52 -2.42 7.96 1.64
C THR A 52 -3.09 9.07 0.84
N ILE A 53 -2.54 10.30 0.85
CA ILE A 53 -3.02 11.37 -0.03
C ILE A 53 -2.81 10.96 -1.50
N ALA A 54 -1.58 10.54 -1.86
CA ALA A 54 -1.24 10.15 -3.23
C ALA A 54 -2.09 8.96 -3.73
N VAL A 55 -2.21 7.90 -2.92
CA VAL A 55 -3.00 6.70 -3.26
C VAL A 55 -4.47 7.07 -3.47
N LYS A 56 -5.05 7.92 -2.61
CA LYS A 56 -6.45 8.34 -2.78
C LYS A 56 -6.66 9.23 -3.99
N CYS A 57 -5.68 10.07 -4.36
CA CYS A 57 -5.76 10.85 -5.59
C CYS A 57 -5.67 9.97 -6.84
N LEU A 58 -4.86 8.92 -6.83
CA LEU A 58 -4.63 8.04 -7.99
C LEU A 58 -5.68 6.93 -8.15
N SER A 59 -6.29 6.46 -7.05
CA SER A 59 -7.11 5.24 -7.04
C SER A 59 -8.38 5.36 -6.20
N PHE A 60 -9.02 6.54 -6.16
CA PHE A 60 -10.18 6.77 -5.31
C PHE A 60 -11.28 5.71 -5.50
N GLY A 61 -11.55 4.93 -4.44
CA GLY A 61 -12.59 3.89 -4.41
C GLY A 61 -12.17 2.49 -4.85
N ALA A 62 -10.96 2.31 -5.39
CA ALA A 62 -10.43 1.01 -5.83
C ALA A 62 -9.24 0.51 -4.99
N SER A 63 -8.66 1.35 -4.14
CA SER A 63 -7.62 0.99 -3.18
C SER A 63 -8.09 -0.06 -2.16
N VAL A 64 -7.17 -0.96 -1.79
CA VAL A 64 -7.36 -2.00 -0.77
C VAL A 64 -6.28 -1.87 0.28
N ASN A 65 -6.67 -1.88 1.56
CA ASN A 65 -5.72 -1.95 2.66
C ASN A 65 -5.31 -3.41 2.90
N VAL A 66 -4.02 -3.71 2.85
CA VAL A 66 -3.44 -5.03 3.11
C VAL A 66 -2.56 -4.94 4.36
N THR A 67 -2.69 -5.90 5.29
CA THR A 67 -1.77 -5.99 6.43
C THR A 67 -0.77 -7.11 6.23
N LEU A 68 0.51 -6.73 6.12
CA LEU A 68 1.64 -7.65 6.01
C LEU A 68 2.14 -8.06 7.39
N GLY A 69 2.73 -9.26 7.49
CA GLY A 69 3.34 -9.78 8.72
C GLY A 69 2.42 -10.59 9.65
N LEU A 70 1.13 -10.73 9.32
CA LEU A 70 0.21 -11.60 10.05
C LEU A 70 0.32 -13.06 9.60
N PRO A 71 -0.03 -14.05 10.45
CA PRO A 71 -0.04 -15.47 10.07
C PRO A 71 -1.21 -15.85 9.13
N PHE A 72 -2.09 -14.91 8.81
CA PHE A 72 -3.23 -15.08 7.92
C PHE A 72 -3.40 -13.86 7.00
N ILE A 73 -4.14 -14.06 5.90
CA ILE A 73 -4.43 -13.00 4.93
C ILE A 73 -5.45 -12.03 5.54
N ARG A 74 -5.12 -10.73 5.55
CA ARG A 74 -6.03 -9.67 5.98
C ARG A 74 -6.02 -8.53 4.97
N THR A 75 -7.18 -8.33 4.34
CA THR A 75 -7.51 -7.16 3.52
C THR A 75 -8.63 -6.35 4.19
N SER A 76 -8.78 -5.08 3.82
CA SER A 76 -9.81 -4.19 4.33
C SER A 76 -10.14 -3.11 3.30
N VAL A 77 -11.32 -2.53 3.44
CA VAL A 77 -11.74 -1.32 2.72
C VAL A 77 -10.82 -0.13 3.02
N ASP A 78 -10.78 0.84 2.10
CA ASP A 78 -9.99 2.09 2.22
C ASP A 78 -10.83 3.33 2.62
N HIS A 79 -12.12 3.11 2.92
CA HIS A 79 -13.03 4.15 3.39
C HIS A 79 -13.30 4.05 4.90
N GLY A 80 -13.81 5.14 5.47
CA GLY A 80 -14.29 5.19 6.84
C GLY A 80 -15.70 4.62 7.01
N THR A 81 -16.32 4.90 8.16
CA THR A 81 -17.64 4.37 8.51
C THR A 81 -18.81 4.98 7.73
N ALA A 82 -18.64 6.18 7.17
CA ALA A 82 -19.67 6.90 6.42
C ALA A 82 -21.03 6.95 7.16
N TYR A 83 -21.01 7.40 8.42
CA TYR A 83 -22.20 7.39 9.30
C TYR A 83 -23.39 8.18 8.72
N ASP A 84 -23.09 9.21 7.92
CA ASP A 84 -24.06 10.05 7.25
C ASP A 84 -24.92 9.29 6.22
N ILE A 85 -24.51 8.11 5.76
CA ILE A 85 -25.27 7.28 4.79
C ILE A 85 -25.84 5.99 5.36
N VAL A 86 -25.75 5.78 6.67
CA VAL A 86 -26.35 4.60 7.33
C VAL A 86 -27.85 4.54 7.06
N GLN A 87 -28.34 3.35 6.67
CA GLN A 87 -29.73 3.08 6.30
C GLN A 87 -30.28 3.86 5.09
N LYS A 88 -29.45 4.61 4.35
CA LYS A 88 -29.88 5.31 3.13
C LYS A 88 -29.86 4.45 1.87
N ASN A 89 -29.24 3.26 1.95
CA ASN A 89 -29.04 2.34 0.82
C ASN A 89 -28.28 2.95 -0.38
N THR A 90 -27.34 3.86 -0.08
CA THR A 90 -26.53 4.60 -1.07
C THR A 90 -25.03 4.28 -1.00
N ALA A 91 -24.62 3.27 -0.22
CA ALA A 91 -23.21 2.93 -0.05
C ALA A 91 -22.63 2.26 -1.31
N ASP A 92 -21.44 2.70 -1.74
CA ASP A 92 -20.70 2.02 -2.79
C ASP A 92 -19.95 0.80 -2.22
N SER A 93 -20.21 -0.37 -2.80
CA SER A 93 -19.60 -1.64 -2.40
C SER A 93 -18.30 -1.97 -3.13
N SER A 94 -17.83 -1.10 -4.02
CA SER A 94 -16.68 -1.36 -4.90
C SER A 94 -15.39 -1.64 -4.11
N SER A 95 -15.07 -0.85 -3.08
CA SER A 95 -13.89 -1.07 -2.23
C SER A 95 -13.97 -2.40 -1.47
N LEU A 96 -15.15 -2.75 -0.93
CA LEU A 96 -15.34 -4.03 -0.24
C LEU A 96 -15.17 -5.22 -1.20
N LYS A 97 -15.74 -5.12 -2.40
CA LYS A 97 -15.58 -6.15 -3.44
C LYS A 97 -14.11 -6.29 -3.86
N ALA A 98 -13.39 -5.20 -4.02
CA ALA A 98 -11.95 -5.22 -4.32
C ALA A 98 -11.16 -5.91 -3.20
N ALA A 99 -11.43 -5.58 -1.95
CA ALA A 99 -10.77 -6.20 -0.79
C ALA A 99 -10.99 -7.72 -0.72
N ILE A 100 -12.21 -8.18 -1.00
CA ILE A 100 -12.54 -9.61 -1.03
C ILE A 100 -11.84 -10.32 -2.19
N LYS A 101 -11.85 -9.72 -3.39
CA LYS A 101 -11.20 -10.28 -4.58
C LYS A 101 -9.69 -10.45 -4.38
N LEU A 102 -9.02 -9.40 -3.88
CA LEU A 102 -7.58 -9.45 -3.61
C LEU A 102 -7.24 -10.53 -2.57
N ALA A 103 -8.06 -10.68 -1.52
CA ALA A 103 -7.87 -11.76 -0.56
C ALA A 103 -7.97 -13.15 -1.21
N ALA A 104 -8.91 -13.35 -2.14
CA ALA A 104 -9.05 -14.60 -2.87
C ALA A 104 -7.87 -14.87 -3.81
N GLU A 105 -7.33 -13.84 -4.47
CA GLU A 105 -6.12 -13.94 -5.31
C GLU A 105 -4.90 -14.37 -4.48
N PHE A 106 -4.68 -13.78 -3.31
CA PHE A 106 -3.60 -14.20 -2.40
C PHE A 106 -3.71 -15.64 -1.93
N ILE A 107 -4.93 -16.20 -1.85
CA ILE A 107 -5.12 -17.63 -1.54
C ILE A 107 -4.68 -18.49 -2.72
N GLY A 108 -4.98 -18.08 -3.96
CA GLY A 108 -4.58 -18.79 -5.18
C GLY A 108 -3.06 -18.85 -5.37
N GLU A 109 -2.38 -17.76 -5.01
CA GLU A 109 -0.91 -17.62 -5.12
C GLU A 109 -0.14 -18.22 -3.94
N ARG A 110 -0.82 -18.55 -2.83
CA ARG A 110 -0.17 -19.29 -1.73
C ARG A 110 0.23 -20.66 -2.27
N LYS A 111 1.55 -20.87 -2.47
CA LYS A 111 2.10 -22.22 -2.65
C LYS A 111 1.52 -23.10 -1.55
N LYS A 112 0.83 -24.19 -1.95
CA LYS A 112 0.38 -25.21 -1.01
C LYS A 112 1.59 -25.61 -0.15
N PRO A 113 1.42 -25.69 1.18
CA PRO A 113 2.50 -26.12 2.06
C PRO A 113 3.05 -27.48 1.66
#